data_AF-A0A952RS62-F1
#
_entry.id   AF-A0A952RS62-F1
#
_cell.length_a   1.000
_cell.length_b   1.000
_cell.length_c   1.000
_cell.angle_alpha   90.00
_cell.angle_beta   90.00
_cell.angle_gamma   90.00
#
_symmetry.space_group_name_H-M   'P 1'
#
loop_
_entity.id
_entity.type
_entity.pdbx_description
1 polymer ?
#
loop_
_entity_poly.entity_id
_entity_poly.type
_entity_poly.pdbx_seq_one_letter_code
_entity_poly.pdbx_strand_id
1 'polypeptide(L)'
;MTGTQKTLAFVAAAAVVAVILGIAFGGKDDPKKTPDAEPTSSGIVETTAAPRAPSPPPPTPDPSAAPIASGPPVNMATLAQEAKHVANAREALASGDAKKALHEIDLYEAIPGRNALTPEATMVKIEALSKVGRRTDALALGMSTRDDPKMASYQGRVEDILQDAGLISPPPPPMPAR
;
A
#
# COMPACT_ATOMS: atom_id res chain seq x y z
N MET A 1 27.51 -14.81 -48.31
CA MET A 1 26.51 -15.85 -48.00
C MET A 1 25.52 -15.26 -47.00
N THR A 2 24.40 -14.78 -47.53
CA THR A 2 23.31 -14.07 -46.86
C THR A 2 22.31 -15.08 -46.30
N GLY A 3 22.01 -15.02 -45.00
CA GLY A 3 21.03 -15.88 -44.33
C GLY A 3 20.01 -15.06 -43.56
N THR A 4 18.93 -14.68 -44.24
CA THR A 4 17.72 -14.03 -43.72
C THR A 4 16.77 -15.07 -43.13
N GLN A 5 16.44 -14.98 -41.83
CA GLN A 5 15.38 -15.79 -41.17
C GLN A 5 14.53 -14.81 -40.33
N LYS A 6 13.51 -14.20 -40.95
CA LYS A 6 12.07 -14.56 -40.85
C LYS A 6 11.50 -14.51 -39.43
N THR A 7 10.99 -13.32 -39.14
CA THR A 7 9.89 -12.97 -38.24
C THR A 7 8.79 -14.03 -38.20
N LEU A 8 8.47 -14.53 -37.01
CA LEU A 8 7.25 -15.29 -36.73
C LEU A 8 6.48 -14.56 -35.64
N ALA A 9 5.50 -13.80 -36.09
CA ALA A 9 4.48 -13.18 -35.25
C ALA A 9 3.51 -14.28 -34.79
N PHE A 10 3.38 -14.47 -33.48
CA PHE A 10 2.26 -15.18 -32.90
C PHE A 10 1.32 -14.16 -32.26
N VAL A 11 0.30 -13.80 -33.04
CA VAL A 11 -0.93 -13.17 -32.55
C VAL A 11 -1.84 -14.32 -32.11
N ALA A 12 -2.08 -14.44 -30.81
CA ALA A 12 -3.17 -15.26 -30.28
C ALA A 12 -4.18 -14.33 -29.61
N ALA A 13 -5.16 -13.91 -30.41
CA ALA A 13 -6.38 -13.29 -29.94
C ALA A 13 -7.25 -14.38 -29.29
N ALA A 14 -7.48 -14.28 -27.99
CA ALA A 14 -8.54 -15.02 -27.32
C ALA A 14 -9.61 -14.02 -26.88
N ALA A 15 -10.66 -13.93 -27.69
CA ALA A 15 -11.92 -13.33 -27.32
C ALA A 15 -12.65 -14.30 -26.37
N VAL A 16 -13.08 -13.81 -25.21
CA VAL A 16 -14.11 -14.47 -24.41
C VAL A 16 -15.24 -13.46 -24.16
N VAL A 17 -16.41 -13.90 -24.58
CA VAL A 17 -17.68 -13.19 -24.68
C VAL A 17 -18.52 -13.45 -23.42
N ALA A 18 -19.29 -12.42 -23.03
CA ALA A 18 -20.48 -12.42 -22.16
C ALA A 18 -20.23 -12.67 -20.65
N VAL A 19 -20.91 -11.99 -19.71
CA VAL A 19 -22.35 -11.76 -19.63
C VAL A 19 -22.67 -10.44 -18.91
N ILE A 20 -23.66 -9.73 -19.47
CA ILE A 20 -24.38 -8.60 -18.90
C ILE A 20 -25.23 -9.09 -17.71
N LEU A 21 -25.08 -8.48 -16.53
CA LEU A 21 -26.19 -8.30 -15.61
C LEU A 21 -26.16 -6.86 -15.09
N GLY A 22 -27.08 -6.06 -15.63
CA GLY A 22 -27.35 -4.74 -15.10
C GLY A 22 -27.96 -4.86 -13.71
N ILE A 23 -27.37 -4.16 -12.75
CA ILE A 23 -28.04 -3.82 -11.51
C ILE A 23 -28.02 -2.29 -11.43
N ALA A 24 -29.09 -1.70 -11.94
CA ALA A 24 -29.46 -0.33 -11.66
C ALA A 24 -30.06 -0.30 -10.24
N PHE A 25 -29.26 0.04 -9.23
CA PHE A 25 -29.80 0.45 -7.92
C PHE A 25 -30.08 1.95 -7.96
N GLY A 26 -31.27 2.28 -8.47
CA GLY A 26 -31.94 3.53 -8.16
C GLY A 26 -32.49 3.47 -6.73
N GLY A 27 -31.69 3.91 -5.77
CA GLY A 27 -32.15 4.24 -4.42
C GLY A 27 -32.47 5.73 -4.36
N LYS A 28 -33.75 6.05 -4.53
CA LYS A 28 -34.32 7.37 -4.26
C LYS A 28 -34.69 7.42 -2.79
N ASP A 29 -34.37 8.55 -2.17
CA ASP A 29 -34.92 9.09 -0.92
C ASP A 29 -34.49 8.41 0.39
N ASP A 30 -33.68 9.13 1.18
CA ASP A 30 -34.17 9.60 2.48
C ASP A 30 -33.38 10.84 2.98
N PRO A 31 -34.07 11.93 3.36
CA PRO A 31 -33.45 13.14 3.88
C PRO A 31 -33.12 13.01 5.37
N LYS A 32 -31.98 13.60 5.76
CA LYS A 32 -31.69 14.18 7.08
C LYS A 32 -32.14 13.37 8.30
N LYS A 33 -31.21 12.57 8.84
CA LYS A 33 -31.12 12.39 10.28
C LYS A 33 -29.79 12.98 10.73
N THR A 34 -29.83 14.24 11.14
CA THR A 34 -28.76 14.86 11.94
C THR A 34 -28.62 14.05 13.22
N PRO A 35 -27.47 13.40 13.48
CA PRO A 35 -27.16 12.96 14.82
C PRO A 35 -26.83 14.23 15.62
N ASP A 36 -27.70 14.51 16.59
CA ASP A 36 -27.43 15.43 17.68
C ASP A 36 -26.23 14.86 18.44
N ALA A 37 -25.04 15.32 18.08
CA ALA A 37 -23.80 14.94 18.73
C ALA A 37 -23.75 15.72 20.06
N GLU A 38 -24.19 15.06 21.13
CA GLU A 38 -23.89 15.51 22.48
C GLU A 38 -22.37 15.75 22.57
N PRO A 39 -21.93 16.95 22.98
CA PRO A 39 -20.52 17.21 23.23
C PRO A 39 -20.13 16.34 24.43
N THR A 40 -19.53 15.19 24.13
CA THR A 40 -18.91 14.35 25.16
C THR A 40 -17.76 15.16 25.72
N SER A 41 -18.02 15.74 26.90
CA SER A 41 -17.08 16.50 27.70
C SER A 41 -15.78 15.72 27.82
N SER A 42 -14.74 16.22 27.14
CA SER A 42 -13.38 15.75 27.29
C SER A 42 -13.01 15.81 28.76
N GLY A 43 -13.00 14.65 29.41
CA GLY A 43 -12.42 14.48 30.72
C GLY A 43 -10.99 14.99 30.67
N ILE A 44 -10.74 16.06 31.41
CA ILE A 44 -9.40 16.61 31.63
C ILE A 44 -8.67 15.57 32.46
N VAL A 45 -7.96 14.66 31.78
CA VAL A 45 -7.02 13.76 32.45
C VAL A 45 -5.90 14.65 32.99
N GLU A 46 -5.98 14.92 34.28
CA GLU A 46 -4.94 15.54 35.08
C GLU A 46 -3.67 14.70 34.92
N THR A 47 -2.84 15.12 33.97
CA THR A 47 -1.55 14.52 33.68
C THR A 47 -0.64 14.89 34.83
N THR A 48 -0.57 14.01 35.84
CA THR A 48 0.44 14.03 36.89
C THR A 48 1.81 14.11 36.21
N ALA A 49 2.42 15.29 36.27
CA ALA A 49 3.72 15.55 35.65
C ALA A 49 4.76 14.61 36.25
N ALA A 50 5.22 13.65 35.45
CA ALA A 50 6.34 12.81 35.81
C ALA A 50 7.58 13.69 36.12
N PRO A 51 8.37 13.36 37.14
CA PRO A 51 9.58 14.09 37.47
C PRO A 51 10.50 14.19 36.25
N ARG A 52 10.85 15.41 35.85
CA ARG A 52 11.77 15.69 34.74
C ARG A 52 13.10 14.99 35.03
N ALA A 53 13.42 13.97 34.24
CA ALA A 53 14.77 13.44 34.20
C ALA A 53 15.75 14.56 33.78
N PRO A 54 16.95 14.62 34.36
CA PRO A 54 17.96 15.60 33.99
C PRO A 54 18.26 15.49 32.49
N SER A 55 18.34 16.65 31.82
CA SER A 55 18.64 16.69 30.40
C SER A 55 20.02 16.08 30.13
N PRO A 56 20.15 15.18 29.14
CA PRO A 56 21.45 14.62 28.79
C PRO A 56 22.41 15.74 28.36
N PRO A 57 23.71 15.60 28.65
CA PRO A 57 24.72 16.58 28.23
C PRO A 57 24.70 16.74 26.70
N PRO A 58 24.98 17.95 26.18
CA PRO A 58 25.02 18.19 24.75
C PRO A 58 26.08 17.27 24.09
N PRO A 59 25.77 16.64 22.94
CA PRO A 59 26.73 15.82 22.23
C PRO A 59 27.94 16.66 21.83
N THR A 60 29.14 16.19 22.17
CA THR A 60 30.39 16.80 21.70
C THR A 60 30.47 16.61 20.17
N PRO A 61 30.66 17.68 19.38
CA PRO A 61 30.74 17.58 17.93
C PRO A 61 31.96 16.74 17.53
N ASP A 62 31.71 15.66 16.79
CA ASP A 62 32.75 14.78 16.25
C ASP A 62 33.44 15.50 15.06
N PRO A 63 34.74 15.83 15.15
CA PRO A 63 35.41 16.70 14.17
C PRO A 63 35.73 16.03 12.82
N SER A 64 35.21 14.83 12.53
CA SER A 64 35.63 14.06 11.36
C SER A 64 34.48 13.42 10.57
N ALA A 65 33.48 14.22 10.19
CA ALA A 65 32.51 13.79 9.18
C ALA A 65 33.09 14.01 7.77
N ALA A 66 33.38 12.92 7.06
CA ALA A 66 33.73 12.99 5.64
C ALA A 66 32.56 13.60 4.84
N PRO A 67 32.85 14.35 3.75
CA PRO A 67 31.79 14.91 2.90
C PRO A 67 30.88 13.80 2.37
N ILE A 68 29.58 13.94 2.62
CA ILE A 68 28.56 13.00 2.14
C ILE A 68 28.40 13.23 0.64
N ALA A 69 28.63 12.18 -0.16
CA ALA A 69 28.39 12.25 -1.59
C ALA A 69 26.90 12.55 -1.84
N SER A 70 26.62 13.61 -2.59
CA SER A 70 25.25 13.89 -3.04
C SER A 70 24.79 12.77 -3.96
N GLY A 71 23.63 12.19 -3.66
CA GLY A 71 23.02 11.16 -4.50
C GLY A 71 22.63 11.68 -5.88
N PRO A 72 22.25 10.77 -6.82
CA PRO A 72 21.75 11.17 -8.12
C PRO A 72 20.51 12.09 -8.00
N PRO A 73 20.30 13.03 -8.94
CA PRO A 73 19.19 13.94 -8.89
C PRO A 73 17.85 13.19 -9.02
N VAL A 74 16.90 13.52 -8.15
CA VAL A 74 15.54 12.98 -8.19
C VAL A 74 14.71 13.77 -9.21
N ASN A 75 14.02 13.08 -10.12
CA ASN A 75 13.07 13.72 -11.02
C ASN A 75 11.77 14.04 -10.25
N MET A 76 11.62 15.30 -9.85
CA MET A 76 10.47 15.76 -9.06
C MET A 76 9.13 15.60 -9.79
N ALA A 77 9.11 15.66 -11.13
CA ALA A 77 7.88 15.46 -11.90
C ALA A 77 7.41 14.01 -11.85
N THR A 78 8.33 13.05 -11.98
CA THR A 78 8.05 11.62 -11.80
C THR A 78 7.54 11.34 -10.40
N LEU A 79 8.23 11.87 -9.37
CA LEU A 79 7.83 11.69 -7.99
C LEU A 79 6.41 12.22 -7.69
N ALA A 80 6.06 13.38 -8.25
CA ALA A 80 4.72 13.94 -8.11
C ALA A 80 3.63 13.06 -8.75
N GLN A 81 3.92 12.46 -9.92
CA GLN A 81 3.01 11.51 -10.56
C GLN A 81 2.87 10.22 -9.73
N GLU A 82 3.99 9.67 -9.26
CA GLU A 82 3.98 8.51 -8.35
C GLU A 82 3.10 8.77 -7.12
N ALA A 83 3.32 9.90 -6.44
CA ALA A 83 2.58 10.28 -5.25
C ALA A 83 1.09 10.42 -5.50
N LYS A 84 0.71 11.02 -6.64
CA LYS A 84 -0.70 11.19 -7.03
C LYS A 84 -1.42 9.84 -7.14
N HIS A 85 -0.87 8.89 -7.89
CA HIS A 85 -1.53 7.61 -8.12
C HIS A 85 -1.60 6.77 -6.84
N VAL A 86 -0.54 6.75 -6.03
CA VAL A 86 -0.55 6.05 -4.74
C VAL A 86 -1.57 6.69 -3.77
N ALA A 87 -1.65 8.02 -3.72
CA ALA A 87 -2.64 8.72 -2.88
C ALA A 87 -4.08 8.41 -3.32
N ASN A 88 -4.37 8.47 -4.62
CA ASN A 88 -5.68 8.13 -5.18
C ASN A 88 -6.06 6.67 -4.88
N ALA A 89 -5.11 5.74 -4.98
CA ALA A 89 -5.34 4.34 -4.69
C ALA A 89 -5.66 4.11 -3.20
N ARG A 90 -4.98 4.81 -2.29
CA ARG A 90 -5.28 4.78 -0.85
C ARG A 90 -6.66 5.36 -0.53
N GLU A 91 -7.02 6.48 -1.14
CA GLU A 91 -8.36 7.07 -0.98
C GLU A 91 -9.44 6.12 -1.49
N ALA A 92 -9.23 5.49 -2.64
CA ALA A 92 -10.14 4.49 -3.19
C ALA A 92 -10.33 3.31 -2.22
N LEU A 93 -9.25 2.77 -1.64
CA LEU A 93 -9.34 1.72 -0.60
C LEU A 93 -10.11 2.17 0.64
N ALA A 94 -9.89 3.41 1.10
CA ALA A 94 -10.59 3.98 2.25
C ALA A 94 -12.10 4.13 1.99
N SER A 95 -12.48 4.44 0.75
CA SER A 95 -13.88 4.51 0.31
C SER A 95 -14.52 3.15 -0.01
N GLY A 96 -13.76 2.04 0.09
CA GLY A 96 -14.23 0.69 -0.23
C GLY A 96 -14.19 0.33 -1.72
N ASP A 97 -13.69 1.20 -2.60
CA ASP A 97 -13.56 0.94 -4.04
C ASP A 97 -12.19 0.30 -4.37
N ALA A 98 -12.06 -0.98 -4.04
CA ALA A 98 -10.83 -1.72 -4.29
C ALA A 98 -10.50 -1.91 -5.78
N LYS A 99 -11.49 -1.87 -6.68
CA LYS A 99 -11.25 -1.97 -8.14
C LYS A 99 -10.61 -0.70 -8.67
N LYS A 100 -11.10 0.46 -8.24
CA LYS A 100 -10.47 1.75 -8.57
C LYS A 100 -9.06 1.84 -8.01
N ALA A 101 -8.84 1.34 -6.78
CA ALA A 101 -7.50 1.28 -6.21
C ALA A 101 -6.52 0.48 -7.09
N LEU A 102 -6.92 -0.72 -7.56
CA LEU A 102 -6.10 -1.50 -8.49
C LEU A 102 -5.81 -0.74 -9.79
N HIS A 103 -6.82 -0.08 -10.36
CA HIS A 103 -6.64 0.70 -11.57
C HIS A 103 -5.59 1.82 -11.40
N GLU A 104 -5.64 2.55 -10.28
CA GLU A 104 -4.65 3.59 -9.97
C GLU A 104 -3.24 3.01 -9.78
N ILE A 105 -3.12 1.80 -9.23
CA ILE A 105 -1.84 1.09 -9.15
C ILE A 105 -1.33 0.67 -10.53
N ASP A 106 -2.21 0.22 -11.44
CA ASP A 106 -1.79 -0.10 -12.81
C ASP A 106 -1.25 1.16 -13.53
N LEU A 107 -1.88 2.33 -13.29
CA LEU A 107 -1.37 3.61 -13.79
C LEU A 107 -0.01 3.98 -13.17
N TYR A 108 0.16 3.76 -11.86
CA TYR A 108 1.46 3.90 -11.20
C TYR A 108 2.53 3.00 -11.84
N GLU A 109 2.20 1.73 -12.12
CA GLU A 109 3.11 0.77 -12.73
C GLU A 109 3.49 1.10 -14.18
N ALA A 110 2.70 1.93 -14.86
CA ALA A 110 3.00 2.42 -16.20
C ALA A 110 4.01 3.59 -16.21
N ILE A 111 4.32 4.20 -15.06
CA ILE A 111 5.25 5.34 -14.97
C ILE A 111 6.70 4.89 -15.23
N PRO A 112 7.39 5.44 -16.25
CA PRO A 112 8.79 5.13 -16.51
C PRO A 112 9.71 5.67 -15.40
N GLY A 113 10.66 4.85 -14.96
CA GLY A 113 11.65 5.26 -13.95
C GLY A 113 11.12 5.38 -12.53
N ARG A 114 9.90 4.88 -12.25
CA ARG A 114 9.34 4.83 -10.89
C ARG A 114 10.25 4.04 -9.95
N ASN A 115 10.44 4.53 -8.74
CA ASN A 115 11.19 3.79 -7.71
C ASN A 115 10.92 4.26 -6.28
N ALA A 116 10.47 5.50 -6.11
CA ALA A 116 10.44 6.13 -4.79
C ALA A 116 9.32 5.56 -3.93
N LEU A 117 8.16 5.27 -4.53
CA LEU A 117 6.98 4.80 -3.81
C LEU A 117 6.62 3.33 -4.09
N THR A 118 7.55 2.55 -4.64
CA THR A 118 7.30 1.14 -4.97
C THR A 118 6.86 0.30 -3.77
N PRO A 119 7.45 0.44 -2.57
CA PRO A 119 6.99 -0.30 -1.40
C PRO A 119 5.53 -0.01 -1.03
N GLU A 120 5.15 1.26 -0.97
CA GLU A 120 3.78 1.68 -0.63
C GLU A 120 2.79 1.24 -1.72
N ALA A 121 3.14 1.40 -2.99
CA ALA A 121 2.29 0.96 -4.10
C ALA A 121 2.05 -0.56 -4.06
N THR A 122 3.08 -1.33 -3.71
CA THR A 122 2.99 -2.80 -3.57
C THR A 122 2.06 -3.18 -2.42
N MET A 123 2.16 -2.50 -1.27
CA MET A 123 1.24 -2.69 -0.14
C MET A 123 -0.21 -2.46 -0.53
N VAL A 124 -0.47 -1.32 -1.19
CA VAL A 124 -1.80 -0.95 -1.67
C VAL A 124 -2.33 -1.98 -2.68
N LYS A 125 -1.46 -2.51 -3.55
CA LYS A 125 -1.81 -3.58 -4.50
C LYS A 125 -2.23 -4.86 -3.79
N ILE A 126 -1.48 -5.31 -2.78
CA ILE A 126 -1.81 -6.52 -2.00
C ILE A 126 -3.18 -6.35 -1.31
N GLU A 127 -3.40 -5.21 -0.65
CA GLU A 127 -4.67 -4.92 0.03
C GLU A 127 -5.84 -4.89 -0.97
N ALA A 128 -5.66 -4.21 -2.10
CA ALA A 128 -6.69 -4.10 -3.12
C ALA A 128 -7.00 -5.46 -3.77
N LEU A 129 -5.99 -6.27 -4.11
CA LEU A 129 -6.16 -7.64 -4.63
C LEU A 129 -6.95 -8.51 -3.65
N SER A 130 -6.62 -8.44 -2.36
CA SER A 130 -7.34 -9.15 -1.31
C SER A 130 -8.82 -8.76 -1.26
N LYS A 131 -9.11 -7.45 -1.25
CA LYS A 131 -10.48 -6.90 -1.18
C LYS A 131 -11.34 -7.22 -2.41
N VAL A 132 -10.76 -7.31 -3.62
CA VAL A 132 -11.52 -7.73 -4.83
C VAL A 132 -11.66 -9.25 -4.96
N GLY A 133 -11.19 -10.03 -3.99
CA GLY A 133 -11.29 -11.50 -3.99
C GLY A 133 -10.20 -12.20 -4.80
N ARG A 134 -9.20 -11.49 -5.33
CA ARG A 134 -8.02 -12.06 -6.01
C ARG A 134 -6.98 -12.53 -4.99
N ARG A 135 -7.42 -13.42 -4.10
CA ARG A 135 -6.66 -13.84 -2.91
C ARG A 135 -5.35 -14.54 -3.25
N THR A 136 -5.34 -15.40 -4.27
CA THR A 136 -4.12 -16.10 -4.71
C THR A 136 -3.05 -15.13 -5.20
N ASP A 137 -3.45 -14.10 -5.95
CA ASP A 137 -2.53 -13.06 -6.44
C ASP A 137 -1.99 -12.21 -5.29
N ALA A 138 -2.86 -11.85 -4.33
CA ALA A 138 -2.45 -11.14 -3.12
C ALA A 138 -1.43 -11.95 -2.31
N LEU A 139 -1.67 -13.25 -2.12
CA LEU A 139 -0.76 -14.15 -1.41
C LEU A 139 0.58 -14.28 -2.14
N ALA A 140 0.55 -14.53 -3.44
CA ALA A 140 1.76 -14.67 -4.24
C ALA A 140 2.63 -13.40 -4.19
N LEU A 141 1.99 -12.23 -4.34
CA LEU A 141 2.67 -10.94 -4.24
C LEU A 141 3.23 -10.71 -2.84
N GLY A 142 2.43 -10.93 -1.79
CA GLY A 142 2.89 -10.81 -0.40
C GLY A 142 4.07 -11.72 -0.07
N MET A 143 4.04 -12.98 -0.48
CA MET A 143 5.16 -13.90 -0.30
C MET A 143 6.41 -13.44 -1.05
N SER A 144 6.27 -12.94 -2.29
CA SER A 144 7.40 -12.43 -3.07
C SER A 144 8.08 -11.22 -2.43
N THR A 145 7.35 -10.43 -1.63
CA THR A 145 7.90 -9.26 -0.93
C THR A 145 8.64 -9.60 0.36
N ARG A 146 8.51 -10.84 0.88
CA ARG A 146 9.07 -11.24 2.17
C ARG A 146 10.59 -11.11 2.24
N ASP A 147 11.25 -11.44 1.13
CA ASP A 147 12.71 -11.46 1.04
C ASP A 147 13.29 -10.14 0.49
N ASP A 148 12.46 -9.13 0.19
CA ASP A 148 12.92 -7.82 -0.29
C ASP A 148 13.32 -6.91 0.89
N PRO A 149 14.60 -6.51 1.01
CA PRO A 149 15.05 -5.60 2.06
C PRO A 149 14.31 -4.26 2.08
N LYS A 150 13.82 -3.79 0.93
CA LYS A 150 13.06 -2.53 0.82
C LYS A 150 11.67 -2.64 1.45
N MET A 151 11.17 -3.86 1.63
CA MET A 151 9.88 -4.17 2.24
C MET A 151 9.99 -4.53 3.72
N ALA A 152 11.20 -4.55 4.31
CA ALA A 152 11.42 -4.99 5.68
C ALA A 152 10.54 -4.26 6.71
N SER A 153 10.34 -2.95 6.55
CA SER A 153 9.48 -2.15 7.44
C SER A 153 7.98 -2.41 7.26
N TYR A 154 7.59 -3.07 6.17
CA TYR A 154 6.20 -3.33 5.80
C TYR A 154 5.75 -4.75 6.11
N GLN A 155 6.66 -5.67 6.44
CA GLN A 155 6.37 -7.09 6.61
C GLN A 155 5.22 -7.37 7.59
N GLY A 156 5.21 -6.72 8.76
CA GLY A 156 4.12 -6.89 9.73
C GLY A 156 2.76 -6.54 9.14
N ARG A 157 2.67 -5.45 8.36
CA ARG A 157 1.42 -5.04 7.71
C ARG A 157 1.04 -5.97 6.55
N VAL A 158 2.00 -6.53 5.81
CA VAL A 158 1.73 -7.55 4.78
C VAL A 158 1.10 -8.77 5.43
N GLU A 159 1.70 -9.25 6.53
CA GLU A 159 1.20 -10.39 7.29
C GLU A 159 -0.21 -10.14 7.81
N ASP A 160 -0.48 -8.97 8.42
CA ASP A 160 -1.81 -8.58 8.87
C ASP A 160 -2.85 -8.63 7.74
N ILE A 161 -2.54 -8.05 6.57
CA ILE A 161 -3.45 -8.05 5.41
C ILE A 161 -3.74 -9.46 4.92
N LEU A 162 -2.72 -10.32 4.86
CA LEU A 162 -2.89 -11.72 4.44
C LEU A 162 -3.67 -12.52 5.48
N GLN A 163 -3.49 -12.25 6.77
CA GLN A 163 -4.23 -12.89 7.84
C GLN A 163 -5.70 -12.49 7.82
N ASP A 164 -5.99 -11.19 7.69
CA ASP A 164 -7.36 -10.65 7.58
C ASP A 164 -8.10 -11.21 6.34
N ALA A 165 -7.36 -11.46 5.26
CA ALA A 165 -7.88 -12.12 4.07
C ALA A 165 -8.17 -13.62 4.25
N GLY A 166 -7.77 -14.21 5.38
CA GLY A 166 -7.81 -15.65 5.64
C GLY A 166 -6.82 -16.44 4.79
N LEU A 167 -5.74 -15.82 4.32
CA LEU A 167 -4.72 -16.44 3.45
C LEU A 167 -3.59 -17.09 4.24
N ILE A 168 -3.33 -16.60 5.45
CA ILE A 168 -2.40 -17.21 6.39
C ILE A 168 -3.12 -17.41 7.72
N SER A 169 -2.87 -18.54 8.36
CA SER A 169 -3.32 -18.77 9.72
C SER A 169 -2.50 -17.90 10.67
N PRO A 170 -3.11 -17.32 11.72
CA PRO A 170 -2.34 -16.63 12.75
C PRO A 170 -1.29 -17.57 13.34
N PRO A 171 -0.11 -17.04 13.73
CA PRO A 171 0.88 -17.85 14.43
C PRO A 171 0.23 -18.46 15.68
N PRO A 172 0.54 -19.72 16.03
CA PRO A 172 0.02 -20.31 17.26
C PRO A 172 0.45 -19.46 18.46
N PRO A 173 -0.41 -19.33 19.48
CA PRO A 173 -0.08 -18.54 20.66
C PRO A 173 1.23 -19.06 21.29
N PRO A 174 2.08 -18.18 21.86
CA PRO A 174 3.30 -18.61 22.51
C PRO A 174 2.93 -19.61 23.62
N MET A 175 3.47 -20.82 23.53
CA MET A 175 3.27 -21.84 24.55
C MET A 175 3.86 -21.33 25.88
N PRO A 176 3.16 -21.50 27.02
CA PRO A 176 3.70 -21.08 28.31
C PRO A 176 5.05 -21.78 28.55
N ALA A 177 6.07 -21.00 28.92
CA ALA A 177 7.35 -21.56 29.37
C ALA A 177 7.08 -22.45 30.60
N ARG A 178 7.56 -23.70 30.54
CA ARG A 178 7.43 -24.68 31.62
C ARG A 178 8.44 -24.43 32.73
#